data_AF-A0AAV4G6V8-F1
#
_entry.id   AF-A0AAV4G6V8-F1
#
_cell.length_a   1.000
_cell.length_b   1.000
_cell.length_c   1.000
_cell.angle_alpha   90.00
_cell.angle_beta   90.00
_cell.angle_gamma   90.00
#
_symmetry.space_group_name_H-M   'P 1'
#
loop_
_entity.id
_entity.type
_entity.pdbx_description
1 polymer ?
#
loop_
_entity_poly.entity_id
_entity_poly.type
_entity_poly.pdbx_seq_one_letter_code
_entity_poly.pdbx_strand_id
1 'polypeptide(L)'
;MSLKGDDVVVSTYSVVHDKKEPDHIQILPVMESPHEIEMKLISKDAIWKVLDSHKDVNLRSQPNTCESLNRLALYLALAQSSKESRQRYLASGRPIIFEKDSGLLANFMWKPSPLSMWQDVYGLHVKSVAMVTKDYHYCKVLPPYRAMEWVNVDSLRAFPNPL
;
A
#
# COMPACT_ATOMS: atom_id res chain seq x y z
N MET A 1 -6.54 36.82 8.62
CA MET A 1 -6.74 35.68 9.54
C MET A 1 -6.88 34.44 8.65
N SER A 2 -5.79 33.68 8.47
CA SER A 2 -5.70 32.61 7.47
C SER A 2 -5.99 31.28 8.13
N LEU A 3 -7.05 30.59 7.67
CA LEU A 3 -7.35 29.22 8.06
C LEU A 3 -6.34 28.31 7.32
N LYS A 4 -5.30 27.85 8.03
CA LYS A 4 -4.43 26.77 7.55
C LYS A 4 -5.20 25.45 7.69
N GLY A 5 -5.56 24.84 6.57
CA GLY A 5 -6.27 23.57 6.50
C GLY A 5 -5.42 22.40 7.00
N ASP A 6 -6.10 21.44 7.63
CA ASP A 6 -5.56 20.15 8.06
C ASP A 6 -5.41 19.22 6.82
N ASP A 7 -4.44 19.52 5.96
CA ASP A 7 -4.32 18.90 4.64
C ASP A 7 -3.58 17.54 4.69
N VAL A 8 -4.30 16.44 4.41
CA VAL A 8 -3.66 15.16 4.06
C VAL A 8 -3.30 15.20 2.58
N VAL A 9 -2.00 15.09 2.27
CA VAL A 9 -1.52 15.04 0.88
C VAL A 9 -1.28 13.59 0.49
N VAL A 10 -2.06 13.11 -0.48
CA VAL A 10 -1.96 11.78 -1.08
C VAL A 10 -1.44 11.93 -2.51
N SER A 11 -0.38 11.20 -2.85
CA SER A 11 0.14 11.13 -4.23
C SER A 11 0.22 9.66 -4.65
N THR A 12 -0.31 9.34 -5.83
CA THR A 12 -0.36 7.97 -6.37
C THR A 12 0.62 7.83 -7.53
N TYR A 13 1.35 6.72 -7.60
CA TYR A 13 2.31 6.45 -8.68
C TYR A 13 2.07 5.09 -9.32
N SER A 14 2.07 5.07 -10.66
CA SER A 14 2.07 3.84 -11.47
C SER A 14 3.42 3.68 -12.14
N VAL A 15 4.01 2.49 -12.06
CA VAL A 15 5.22 2.12 -12.80
C VAL A 15 4.78 1.33 -14.03
N VAL A 16 5.32 1.65 -15.20
CA VAL A 16 5.12 0.87 -16.44
C VAL A 16 6.43 0.18 -16.77
N HIS A 17 6.46 -1.14 -16.72
CA HIS A 17 7.63 -1.92 -17.11
C HIS A 17 7.64 -2.16 -18.63
N ASP A 18 8.45 -1.39 -19.36
CA ASP A 18 8.67 -1.60 -20.79
C ASP A 18 9.66 -2.75 -21.01
N LYS A 19 9.16 -3.94 -21.37
CA LYS A 19 10.01 -4.99 -21.94
C LYS A 19 10.25 -4.63 -23.39
N LYS A 20 11.39 -3.98 -23.67
CA LYS A 20 11.88 -3.81 -25.05
C LYS A 20 12.12 -5.18 -25.68
N GLU A 21 11.15 -5.68 -26.42
CA GLU A 21 11.34 -6.68 -27.47
C GLU A 21 11.49 -5.93 -28.81
N PRO A 22 12.44 -6.31 -29.68
CA PRO A 22 12.80 -5.50 -30.83
C PRO A 22 11.72 -5.60 -31.93
N ASP A 23 11.26 -4.43 -32.34
CA ASP A 23 10.53 -4.10 -33.57
C ASP A 23 9.14 -4.77 -33.80
N HIS A 24 8.12 -3.88 -33.79
CA HIS A 24 6.80 -3.98 -34.44
C HIS A 24 5.54 -4.30 -33.62
N ILE A 25 5.57 -4.33 -32.29
CA ILE A 25 4.32 -4.49 -31.53
C ILE A 25 3.74 -3.12 -31.16
N GLN A 26 2.55 -2.80 -31.70
CA GLN A 26 1.75 -1.66 -31.27
C GLN A 26 1.53 -1.74 -29.76
N ILE A 27 2.15 -0.82 -29.02
CA ILE A 27 2.02 -0.73 -27.56
C ILE A 27 0.60 -0.26 -27.26
N LEU A 28 -0.30 -1.21 -27.02
CA LEU A 28 -1.57 -0.89 -26.37
C LEU A 28 -1.23 -0.49 -24.92
N PRO A 29 -1.66 0.68 -24.43
CA PRO A 29 -1.46 1.04 -23.04
C PRO A 29 -2.18 0.02 -22.17
N VAL A 30 -1.42 -0.86 -21.52
CA VAL A 30 -1.97 -1.74 -20.49
C VAL A 30 -2.30 -0.84 -19.31
N MET A 31 -3.59 -0.74 -18.97
CA MET A 31 -4.01 -0.04 -17.76
C MET A 31 -3.55 -0.85 -16.55
N GLU A 32 -2.43 -0.47 -15.96
CA GLU A 32 -1.94 -1.04 -14.71
C GLU A 32 -2.39 -0.18 -13.52
N SER A 33 -2.82 -0.86 -12.46
CA SER A 33 -3.19 -0.21 -11.21
C SER A 33 -1.93 0.41 -10.56
N PRO A 34 -2.02 1.59 -9.90
CA PRO A 34 -0.81 2.21 -9.37
C PRO A 34 -0.09 1.29 -8.36
N HIS A 35 1.24 1.28 -8.37
CA HIS A 35 2.00 0.31 -7.58
C HIS A 35 2.20 0.76 -6.13
N GLU A 36 2.17 2.07 -5.90
CA GLU A 36 2.34 2.67 -4.57
C GLU A 36 1.51 3.94 -4.38
N ILE A 37 1.17 4.21 -3.13
CA ILE A 37 0.69 5.53 -2.68
C ILE A 37 1.75 6.13 -1.77
N GLU A 38 2.21 7.32 -2.10
CA GLU A 38 2.96 8.18 -1.18
C GLU A 38 1.97 8.96 -0.31
N MET A 39 2.07 8.76 0.99
CA MET A 39 1.28 9.46 1.99
C MET A 39 2.20 10.35 2.82
N LYS A 40 1.88 11.65 2.83
CA LYS A 40 2.39 12.57 3.85
C LYS A 40 1.34 12.71 4.93
N LEU A 41 1.63 12.12 6.08
CA LEU A 41 0.81 12.24 7.27
C LEU A 41 1.28 13.45 8.07
N ILE A 42 0.37 14.42 8.27
CA ILE A 42 0.56 15.44 9.31
C ILE A 42 0.63 14.72 10.67
N SER A 43 1.32 15.34 11.63
CA SER A 43 1.54 14.84 12.99
C SER A 43 0.40 13.97 13.54
N LYS A 44 0.77 12.98 14.35
CA LYS A 44 -0.16 12.00 14.96
C LYS A 44 -1.44 12.66 15.48
N ASP A 45 -1.31 13.81 16.13
CA ASP A 45 -2.42 14.58 16.70
C ASP A 45 -3.43 15.09 15.66
N ALA A 46 -2.98 15.44 14.45
CA ALA A 46 -3.87 15.88 13.37
C ALA A 46 -4.72 14.73 12.82
N ILE A 47 -4.11 13.54 12.63
CA ILE A 47 -4.85 12.33 12.25
C ILE A 47 -5.87 11.96 13.33
N TRP A 48 -5.47 12.03 14.60
CA TRP A 48 -6.35 11.73 15.73
C TRP A 48 -7.53 12.70 15.83
N LYS A 49 -7.32 14.00 15.61
CA LYS A 49 -8.42 14.99 15.55
C LYS A 49 -9.46 14.64 14.49
N VAL A 50 -9.03 14.19 13.31
CA VAL A 50 -9.94 13.77 12.23
C VAL A 50 -10.65 12.46 12.60
N LEU A 51 -9.93 11.46 13.10
CA LEU A 51 -10.52 10.16 13.47
C LEU A 51 -11.45 10.25 14.69
N ASP A 52 -11.18 11.12 15.65
CA ASP A 52 -12.04 11.35 16.82
C ASP A 52 -13.44 11.84 16.42
N SER A 53 -13.54 12.61 15.32
CA SER A 53 -14.83 13.04 14.77
C SER A 53 -15.67 11.89 14.21
N HIS A 54 -15.07 10.73 13.90
CA HIS A 54 -15.73 9.59 13.26
C HIS A 54 -16.12 8.46 14.23
N LYS A 55 -15.86 8.58 15.54
CA LYS A 55 -16.23 7.61 16.62
C LYS A 55 -15.82 6.14 16.40
N ASP A 56 -15.00 5.82 15.41
CA ASP A 56 -14.60 4.44 15.14
C ASP A 56 -13.43 4.03 16.05
N VAL A 57 -13.77 3.25 17.08
CA VAL A 57 -12.84 2.81 18.13
C VAL A 57 -11.77 1.85 17.57
N ASN A 58 -12.04 1.19 16.44
CA ASN A 58 -11.11 0.23 15.82
C ASN A 58 -9.96 0.92 15.08
N LEU A 59 -10.13 2.18 14.68
CA LEU A 59 -9.06 3.01 14.11
C LEU A 59 -8.16 3.62 15.20
N ARG A 60 -8.54 3.48 16.48
CA ARG A 60 -7.83 4.06 17.64
C ARG A 60 -6.62 3.27 18.13
N SER A 61 -6.47 2.03 17.69
CA SER A 61 -5.28 1.22 17.94
C SER A 61 -4.31 1.31 16.75
N GLN A 62 -3.51 2.37 16.74
CA GLN A 62 -2.26 2.49 15.98
C GLN A 62 -2.29 2.31 14.44
N PRO A 63 -2.36 3.41 13.68
CA PRO A 63 -1.53 3.59 12.49
C PRO A 63 -0.25 4.36 12.87
N ASN A 64 0.55 3.80 13.77
CA ASN A 64 1.83 4.40 14.17
C ASN A 64 2.98 4.03 13.22
N THR A 65 2.75 3.06 12.33
CA THR A 65 3.70 2.51 11.38
C THR A 65 3.07 2.48 9.99
N CYS A 66 3.89 2.51 8.95
CA CYS A 66 3.42 2.34 7.59
C CYS A 66 2.90 0.90 7.37
N GLU A 67 3.45 -0.06 8.12
CA GLU A 67 2.91 -1.43 8.23
C GLU A 67 1.42 -1.45 8.63
N SER A 68 1.02 -0.70 9.66
CA SER A 68 -0.39 -0.62 10.08
C SER A 68 -1.29 -0.02 9.01
N LEU A 69 -0.80 0.97 8.26
CA LEU A 69 -1.55 1.54 7.13
C LEU A 69 -1.75 0.51 6.02
N ASN A 70 -0.74 -0.34 5.75
CA ASN A 70 -0.90 -1.44 4.80
C ASN A 70 -1.90 -2.50 5.28
N ARG A 71 -1.95 -2.78 6.59
CA ARG A 71 -2.97 -3.65 7.18
C ARG A 71 -4.38 -3.07 6.98
N LEU A 72 -4.54 -1.76 7.13
CA LEU A 72 -5.79 -1.07 6.83
C LEU A 72 -6.16 -1.21 5.34
N ALA A 73 -5.21 -1.10 4.43
CA ALA A 73 -5.46 -1.31 3.00
C ALA A 73 -5.99 -2.73 2.72
N LEU A 74 -5.42 -3.77 3.34
CA LEU A 74 -5.95 -5.13 3.23
C LEU A 74 -7.33 -5.28 3.87
N TYR A 75 -7.57 -4.67 5.03
CA TYR A 75 -8.89 -4.68 5.67
C TYR A 75 -9.96 -4.08 4.74
N LEU A 76 -9.68 -2.92 4.15
CA LEU A 76 -10.58 -2.27 3.19
C LEU A 76 -10.78 -3.13 1.95
N ALA A 77 -9.72 -3.74 1.41
CA ALA A 77 -9.80 -4.66 0.28
C ALA A 77 -10.72 -5.86 0.58
N LEU A 78 -10.60 -6.49 1.75
CA LEU A 78 -11.45 -7.60 2.17
C LEU A 78 -12.90 -7.16 2.39
N ALA A 79 -13.13 -5.96 2.94
CA ALA A 79 -14.46 -5.44 3.16
C ALA A 79 -15.20 -5.13 1.84
N GLN A 80 -14.46 -4.69 0.82
CA GLN A 80 -15.01 -4.34 -0.50
C GLN A 80 -15.01 -5.50 -1.50
N SER A 81 -14.35 -6.62 -1.18
CA SER A 81 -14.35 -7.82 -2.04
C SER A 81 -15.69 -8.56 -1.96
N SER A 82 -16.05 -9.26 -3.03
CA SER A 82 -17.21 -10.16 -3.03
C SER A 82 -17.08 -11.22 -1.93
N LYS A 83 -18.22 -11.74 -1.45
CA LYS A 83 -18.23 -12.77 -0.41
C LYS A 83 -17.44 -14.00 -0.88
N GLU A 84 -17.61 -14.38 -2.14
CA GLU A 84 -16.96 -15.51 -2.78
C GLU A 84 -15.44 -15.28 -2.86
N SER A 85 -14.99 -14.13 -3.35
CA SER A 85 -13.55 -13.80 -3.42
C SER A 85 -12.91 -13.78 -2.05
N ARG A 86 -13.56 -13.13 -1.07
CA ARG A 86 -13.06 -13.08 0.31
C ARG A 86 -12.93 -14.47 0.91
N GLN A 87 -13.93 -15.33 0.73
CA GLN A 87 -13.88 -16.71 1.22
C GLN A 87 -12.77 -17.52 0.56
N ARG A 88 -12.58 -17.39 -0.76
CA ARG A 88 -11.47 -18.07 -1.48
C ARG A 88 -10.11 -17.62 -0.97
N TYR A 89 -9.91 -16.31 -0.82
CA TYR A 89 -8.68 -15.73 -0.27
C TYR A 89 -8.39 -16.28 1.14
N LEU A 90 -9.38 -16.24 2.04
CA LEU A 90 -9.21 -16.70 3.42
C LEU A 90 -8.99 -18.22 3.52
N ALA A 91 -9.58 -19.01 2.62
CA ALA A 91 -9.48 -20.47 2.67
C ALA A 91 -8.20 -21.02 2.02
N SER A 92 -7.73 -20.38 0.95
CA SER A 92 -6.69 -20.96 0.08
C SER A 92 -5.78 -19.94 -0.60
N GLY A 93 -6.03 -18.64 -0.43
CA GLY A 93 -5.19 -17.61 -1.01
C GLY A 93 -3.87 -17.49 -0.27
N ARG A 94 -2.79 -17.22 -1.00
CA ARG A 94 -1.54 -16.77 -0.38
C ARG A 94 -1.76 -15.41 0.29
N PRO A 95 -1.39 -15.23 1.58
CA PRO A 95 -1.60 -13.99 2.29
C PRO A 95 -0.74 -12.82 1.75
N ILE A 96 -1.12 -11.60 2.14
CA ILE A 96 -0.20 -10.46 2.12
C ILE A 96 0.55 -10.41 3.46
N ILE A 97 1.87 -10.42 3.40
CA ILE A 97 2.78 -10.39 4.54
C ILE A 97 3.35 -8.98 4.65
N PHE A 98 2.99 -8.28 5.72
CA PHE A 98 3.49 -6.92 5.98
C PHE A 98 4.78 -6.98 6.77
N GLU A 99 5.86 -6.59 6.12
CA GLU A 99 7.20 -6.55 6.67
C GLU A 99 7.41 -5.28 7.49
N LYS A 100 8.39 -5.31 8.40
CA LYS A 100 8.77 -4.13 9.17
C LYS A 100 9.23 -3.00 8.25
N ASP A 101 8.74 -1.80 8.53
CA ASP A 101 9.10 -0.59 7.80
C ASP A 101 10.63 -0.42 7.69
N SER A 102 11.09 -0.04 6.50
CA SER A 102 12.45 0.48 6.33
C SER A 102 12.47 1.95 6.71
N GLY A 103 13.17 2.28 7.80
CA GLY A 103 13.32 3.67 8.27
C GLY A 103 14.45 4.38 7.53
N LEU A 104 14.16 5.56 6.99
CA LEU A 104 15.15 6.45 6.37
C LEU A 104 15.26 7.76 7.16
N LEU A 105 16.51 8.19 7.39
CA LEU A 105 16.81 9.40 8.18
C LEU A 105 16.63 10.71 7.41
N ALA A 106 16.58 10.68 6.06
CA ALA A 106 16.63 11.88 5.23
C ALA A 106 15.68 11.84 4.02
N ASN A 107 15.11 13.01 3.70
CA ASN A 107 14.12 13.20 2.63
C ASN A 107 14.66 12.88 1.22
N PHE A 108 15.93 13.22 0.97
CA PHE A 108 16.60 12.91 -0.30
C PHE A 108 16.66 11.39 -0.57
N MET A 109 16.79 10.56 0.45
CA MET A 109 16.80 9.09 0.31
C MET A 109 15.38 8.52 0.24
N TRP A 110 14.40 9.15 0.91
CA TRP A 110 13.03 8.65 0.96
C TRP A 110 12.32 8.72 -0.39
N LYS A 111 12.40 9.87 -1.07
CA LYS A 111 11.71 10.08 -2.35
C LYS A 111 12.05 9.04 -3.43
N PRO A 112 13.33 8.73 -3.72
CA PRO A 112 13.68 7.72 -4.72
C PRO A 112 13.53 6.27 -4.25
N SER A 113 13.27 6.02 -2.95
CA SER A 113 13.13 4.67 -2.42
C SER A 113 11.68 4.20 -2.60
N PRO A 114 11.38 3.22 -3.47
CA PRO A 114 10.01 2.75 -3.68
C PRO A 114 9.54 1.80 -2.57
N LEU A 115 8.23 1.60 -2.47
CA LEU A 115 7.63 0.46 -1.77
C LEU A 115 8.24 -0.83 -2.31
N SER A 116 8.80 -1.68 -1.43
CA SER A 116 9.31 -2.97 -1.85
C SER A 116 8.20 -4.02 -1.80
N MET A 117 7.96 -4.67 -2.93
CA MET A 117 7.00 -5.76 -3.06
C MET A 117 7.67 -6.93 -3.76
N TRP A 118 7.55 -8.12 -3.19
CA TRP A 118 8.01 -9.36 -3.82
C TRP A 118 7.06 -10.50 -3.50
N GLN A 119 7.07 -11.53 -4.34
CA GLN A 119 6.24 -12.70 -4.15
C GLN A 119 7.12 -13.92 -3.94
N ASP A 120 6.71 -14.78 -3.02
CA ASP A 120 7.28 -16.10 -2.83
C ASP A 120 6.18 -17.16 -2.59
N VAL A 121 6.61 -18.35 -2.15
CA VAL A 121 5.70 -19.47 -1.84
C VAL A 121 4.76 -19.17 -0.66
N TYR A 122 5.13 -18.25 0.22
CA TYR A 122 4.36 -17.86 1.40
C TYR A 122 3.38 -16.72 1.10
N GLY A 123 3.70 -15.84 0.16
CA GLY A 123 2.73 -14.89 -0.38
C GLY A 123 3.31 -13.61 -0.94
N LEU A 124 2.53 -12.53 -0.86
CA LEU A 124 2.96 -11.20 -1.28
C LEU A 124 3.56 -10.48 -0.08
N HIS A 125 4.85 -10.24 -0.12
CA HIS A 125 5.55 -9.45 0.87
C HIS A 125 5.47 -7.97 0.49
N VAL A 126 5.20 -7.13 1.49
CA VAL A 126 5.12 -5.68 1.34
C VAL A 126 5.93 -5.03 2.43
N LYS A 127 6.96 -4.27 2.03
CA LYS A 127 7.83 -3.54 2.94
C LYS A 127 7.82 -2.05 2.61
N SER A 128 7.21 -1.27 3.51
CA SER A 128 7.12 0.17 3.37
C SER A 128 8.46 0.86 3.57
N VAL A 129 8.57 2.05 2.99
CA VAL A 129 9.63 3.01 3.27
C VAL A 129 9.04 4.14 4.11
N ALA A 130 9.53 4.26 5.33
CA ALA A 130 9.10 5.25 6.31
C ALA A 130 10.16 6.33 6.49
N MET A 131 9.74 7.58 6.54
CA MET A 131 10.56 8.68 7.04
C MET A 131 9.79 9.42 8.11
N VAL A 132 10.36 9.46 9.31
CA VAL A 132 9.77 10.14 10.47
C VAL A 132 10.58 11.40 10.73
N THR A 133 9.91 12.55 10.70
CA THR A 133 10.47 13.82 11.19
C THR A 133 9.78 14.19 12.49
N LYS A 134 10.20 15.29 13.11
CA LYS A 134 9.57 15.81 14.32
C LYS A 134 8.06 16.07 14.13
N ASP A 135 7.68 16.53 12.94
CA ASP A 135 6.33 17.05 12.68
C ASP A 135 5.51 16.18 11.69
N TYR A 136 6.17 15.28 10.96
CA TYR A 136 5.56 14.52 9.87
C TYR A 136 5.97 13.06 9.86
N HIS A 137 5.06 12.22 9.39
CA HIS A 137 5.34 10.82 9.08
C HIS A 137 5.07 10.58 7.60
N TYR A 138 6.08 10.18 6.85
CA TYR A 138 5.97 9.89 5.43
C TYR A 138 6.00 8.39 5.23
N CYS A 139 5.00 7.87 4.53
CA CYS A 139 4.86 6.46 4.26
C CYS A 139 4.66 6.22 2.77
N LYS A 140 5.39 5.26 2.22
CA LYS A 140 5.02 4.61 0.96
C LYS A 140 4.25 3.35 1.29
N VAL A 141 2.99 3.28 0.89
CA VAL A 141 2.06 2.23 1.33
C VAL A 141 1.45 1.49 0.14
N LEU A 142 1.02 0.26 0.42
CA LEU A 142 0.26 -0.57 -0.48
C LEU A 142 -1.10 0.09 -0.75
N PRO A 143 -1.44 0.35 -2.02
CA PRO A 143 -2.74 0.90 -2.36
C PRO A 143 -3.89 -0.08 -2.09
N PRO A 144 -5.07 0.36 -1.60
CA PRO A 144 -6.20 -0.53 -1.34
C PRO A 144 -6.67 -1.33 -2.56
N TYR A 145 -6.63 -0.76 -3.77
CA TYR A 145 -7.00 -1.50 -4.97
C TYR A 145 -5.97 -2.58 -5.33
N ARG A 146 -4.68 -2.39 -5.00
CA ARG A 146 -3.63 -3.39 -5.24
C ARG A 146 -3.79 -4.55 -4.26
N ALA A 147 -4.13 -4.24 -3.00
CA ALA A 147 -4.55 -5.25 -2.03
C ALA A 147 -5.81 -6.00 -2.49
N MET A 148 -6.78 -5.29 -3.09
CA MET A 148 -8.01 -5.87 -3.62
C MET A 148 -7.77 -6.78 -4.83
N GLU A 149 -6.88 -6.40 -5.74
CA GLU A 149 -6.44 -7.23 -6.86
C GLU A 149 -5.81 -8.54 -6.36
N TRP A 150 -4.96 -8.45 -5.33
CA TRP A 150 -4.39 -9.63 -4.68
C TRP A 150 -5.47 -10.55 -4.09
N VAL A 151 -6.42 -9.99 -3.32
CA VAL A 151 -7.52 -10.74 -2.70
C VAL A 151 -8.44 -11.38 -3.74
N ASN A 152 -8.70 -10.69 -4.86
CA ASN A 152 -9.67 -11.17 -5.85
C ASN A 152 -9.08 -12.18 -6.83
N VAL A 153 -7.79 -12.04 -7.19
CA VAL A 153 -7.21 -12.75 -8.34
C VAL A 153 -5.84 -13.35 -8.00
N ASP A 154 -4.86 -12.53 -7.63
CA ASP A 154 -3.45 -12.96 -7.69
C ASP A 154 -3.04 -13.96 -6.60
N SER A 155 -3.70 -13.92 -5.43
CA SER A 155 -3.40 -14.83 -4.32
C SER A 155 -3.61 -16.31 -4.65
N LEU A 156 -4.37 -16.61 -5.70
CA LEU A 156 -4.75 -17.97 -6.11
C LEU A 156 -3.92 -18.51 -7.28
N ARG A 157 -3.09 -17.68 -7.92
CA ARG A 157 -2.25 -18.12 -9.05
C ARG A 157 -1.18 -19.07 -8.53
N ALA A 158 -0.91 -20.19 -9.21
CA ALA A 158 0.21 -21.05 -8.86
C ALA A 158 1.51 -20.25 -8.85
N PHE A 159 2.28 -20.32 -7.75
CA PHE A 159 3.61 -19.75 -7.75
C PHE A 159 4.50 -20.69 -8.58
N PRO A 160 5.11 -20.22 -9.68
CA PRO A 160 5.96 -21.09 -10.47
C PRO A 160 7.11 -21.57 -9.58
N ASN A 161 7.23 -22.89 -9.42
CA ASN A 161 8.39 -23.46 -8.74
C ASN A 161 9.64 -22.96 -9.49
N PRO A 162 10.63 -22.37 -8.79
CA PRO A 162 11.92 -22.18 -9.41
C PRO A 162 12.43 -23.58 -9.79
N LEU A 163 12.52 -23.85 -11.10
CA LEU A 163 13.20 -25.01 -11.64
C LEU A 163 14.69 -24.95 -11.30
#